data_AF-A0A2V9BV61-F1
#
_entry.id   AF-A0A2V9BV61-F1
#
_cell.length_a   1.000
_cell.length_b   1.000
_cell.length_c   1.000
_cell.angle_alpha   90.00
_cell.angle_beta   90.00
_cell.angle_gamma   90.00
#
_symmetry.space_group_name_H-M   'P 1'
#
loop_
_entity.id
_entity.type
_entity.pdbx_description
1 polymer ?
#
loop_
_entity_poly.entity_id
_entity_poly.type
_entity_poly.pdbx_seq_one_letter_code
_entity_poly.pdbx_strand_id
1 'polypeptide(L)' 'MNLSEPFIRRPVMTAVLTVSAIVFGVLAYFALPVNDLPAVDYPVILVHVGYPGPTQETMANNV' A
#
# COMPACT_ATOMS: atom_id res chain seq x y z
N MET A 1 -40.47 9.35 4.15
CA MET A 1 -39.40 9.97 3.33
C MET A 1 -38.74 8.84 2.55
N ASN A 2 -39.00 8.75 1.25
CA ASN A 2 -38.50 7.65 0.41
C ASN A 2 -37.22 8.07 -0.30
N LEU A 3 -36.09 7.42 0.04
CA LEU A 3 -34.81 7.67 -0.61
C LEU A 3 -34.80 7.19 -2.07
N SER A 4 -35.61 6.17 -2.40
CA SER A 4 -35.68 5.57 -3.72
C SER A 4 -36.60 6.29 -4.72
N GLU A 5 -37.53 7.11 -4.24
CA GLU A 5 -38.48 7.85 -5.09
C GLU A 5 -37.83 8.80 -6.11
N PRO A 6 -36.79 9.60 -5.78
CA PRO A 6 -36.12 10.45 -6.77
C PRO A 6 -35.38 9.64 -7.85
N PHE A 7 -34.81 8.48 -7.52
CA PHE A 7 -34.09 7.63 -8.46
C PHE A 7 -35.01 6.96 -9.49
N ILE A 8 -36.27 6.67 -9.10
CA ILE A 8 -37.28 6.07 -9.99
C ILE A 8 -37.93 7.15 -10.87
N ARG A 9 -38.20 8.34 -10.32
CA ARG A 9 -38.83 9.45 -11.07
C ARG A 9 -37.89 10.11 -12.09
N ARG A 10 -36.57 10.03 -11.91
CA ARG A 10 -35.56 10.60 -12.83
C ARG A 10 -34.54 9.56 -13.27
N PRO A 11 -34.92 8.61 -14.15
CA PRO A 11 -34.06 7.50 -14.56
C PRO A 11 -32.75 7.97 -15.22
N VAL A 12 -32.76 9.12 -15.90
CA VAL A 12 -31.56 9.71 -16.52
C VAL A 12 -30.50 10.09 -15.47
N MET A 13 -30.91 10.67 -14.33
CA MET A 13 -29.97 11.04 -13.27
C MET A 13 -29.28 9.81 -12.68
N THR A 14 -30.07 8.76 -12.42
CA THR A 14 -29.58 7.48 -11.89
C THR A 14 -28.59 6.83 -12.85
N ALA A 15 -28.91 6.81 -14.15
CA ALA A 15 -28.03 6.25 -15.17
C ALA A 15 -26.71 7.03 -15.28
N VAL A 16 -26.75 8.36 -15.28
CA VAL A 16 -25.54 9.20 -15.32
C VAL A 16 -24.69 8.97 -14.07
N LEU A 17 -25.31 8.84 -12.89
CA LEU A 17 -24.61 8.56 -11.63
C LEU A 17 -23.91 7.20 -11.68
N THR A 18 -24.61 6.15 -12.12
CA THR A 18 -24.02 4.81 -12.29
C THR A 18 -22.87 4.83 -13.29
N VAL A 19 -23.04 5.47 -14.45
CA VAL A 19 -21.98 5.58 -15.47
C VAL A 19 -20.76 6.33 -14.92
N SER A 20 -20.98 7.44 -14.20
CA SER A 20 -19.89 8.21 -13.59
C SER A 20 -19.09 7.39 -12.58
N ALA A 21 -19.77 6.58 -11.76
CA ALA A 21 -19.13 5.69 -10.79
C ALA A 21 -18.30 4.59 -11.48
N ILE A 22 -18.81 4.02 -12.57
CA ILE A 22 -18.08 3.02 -13.38
C ILE A 22 -16.83 3.64 -13.99
N VAL A 23 -16.96 4.81 -14.63
CA VAL A 23 -15.82 5.50 -15.26
C VAL A 23 -14.75 5.84 -14.22
N PHE A 24 -15.16 6.35 -13.06
CA PHE A 24 -14.24 6.64 -11.97
C PHE A 24 -13.52 5.37 -11.46
N GLY A 25 -14.26 4.26 -11.31
CA GLY A 25 -13.69 2.98 -10.92
C GLY A 25 -12.66 2.44 -11.91
N VAL A 26 -12.94 2.54 -13.22
CA VAL A 26 -12.00 2.13 -14.27
C VAL A 26 -10.74 3.00 -14.26
N LEU A 27 -10.88 4.32 -14.14
CA LEU A 27 -9.73 5.22 -14.03
C LEU A 27 -8.90 4.94 -12.79
N ALA A 28 -9.55 4.71 -11.64
CA ALA A 28 -8.87 4.35 -10.40
C ALA A 28 -8.12 3.03 -10.52
N TYR A 29 -8.69 2.03 -11.20
CA TYR A 29 -8.05 0.73 -11.44
C TYR A 29 -6.69 0.87 -12.14
N PHE A 30 -6.57 1.77 -13.13
CA PHE A 30 -5.29 2.03 -13.78
C PHE A 30 -4.30 2.83 -12.92
N ALA A 31 -4.81 3.58 -11.94
CA ALA A 31 -3.98 4.37 -11.02
C ALA A 31 -3.50 3.56 -9.81
N LEU A 32 -4.02 2.35 -9.59
CA LEU A 32 -3.55 1.47 -8.52
C LEU A 32 -2.10 1.03 -8.81
N PRO A 33 -1.12 1.39 -7.95
CA PRO A 33 0.25 0.94 -8.12
C PRO A 33 0.31 -0.55 -7.84
N VAL A 34 0.79 -1.31 -8.83
CA VAL A 34 1.07 -2.74 -8.66
C VAL A 34 2.41 -2.84 -7.94
N ASN A 35 2.38 -2.97 -6.61
CA ASN A 35 3.57 -3.19 -5.80
C ASN A 35 3.99 -4.67 -5.93
N ASP A 36 4.71 -5.01 -7.00
CA ASP A 36 5.26 -6.36 -7.22
C ASP A 36 6.37 -6.73 -6.23
N LEU A 37 7.01 -5.73 -5.63
CA LEU A 37 7.88 -5.91 -4.49
C LEU A 37 7.18 -5.29 -3.29
N PRO A 38 6.51 -6.07 -2.40
CA PRO A 38 6.32 -5.59 -1.05
C PRO A 38 7.67 -5.07 -0.59
N ALA A 39 7.72 -3.86 -0.06
CA ALA A 39 8.91 -3.35 0.60
C ALA A 39 9.14 -4.28 1.80
N VAL A 40 9.83 -5.38 1.55
CA VAL A 40 10.45 -6.17 2.59
C VAL A 40 11.60 -5.29 3.00
N ASP A 41 11.29 -4.34 3.88
CA ASP A 41 12.27 -3.80 4.78
C ASP A 41 12.82 -5.04 5.49
N TYR A 42 13.90 -5.61 4.95
CA TYR A 42 14.78 -6.47 5.70
C TYR A 42 15.57 -5.47 6.54
N PRO A 43 15.22 -5.22 7.82
CA PRO A 43 16.06 -4.40 8.67
C PRO A 43 17.36 -5.17 8.86
N VAL A 44 18.32 -4.93 7.97
CA VAL A 44 19.68 -5.42 8.13
C VAL A 44 20.26 -4.58 9.27
N ILE A 45 20.24 -5.13 10.47
CA ILE A 45 20.91 -4.54 11.63
C ILE A 45 22.41 -4.65 11.34
N LEU A 46 22.98 -3.60 10.72
CA LEU A 46 24.42 -3.46 10.51
C LEU A 46 25.06 -3.10 11.85
N VAL A 47 25.42 -4.12 12.63
CA VAL A 47 26.23 -3.92 13.85
C VAL A 47 27.68 -3.73 13.43
N HIS A 48 28.13 -2.48 13.33
CA HIS A 48 29.54 -2.14 13.19
C HIS A 48 30.17 -1.99 14.58
N VAL A 49 30.91 -3.02 15.01
CA VAL A 49 31.77 -2.92 16.19
C VAL A 49 33.17 -2.50 15.73
N GLY A 50 33.44 -1.20 15.76
CA GLY A 50 34.80 -0.68 15.65
C GLY A 50 35.50 -0.85 16.99
N TYR A 51 36.22 -1.96 17.18
CA TYR A 51 37.10 -2.15 18.33
C TYR A 51 38.53 -1.73 17.95
N PRO A 52 39.05 -0.58 18.43
CA PRO A 52 40.44 -0.21 18.21
C PRO A 52 41.34 -1.00 19.17
N GLY A 53 41.65 -2.26 18.81
CA GLY A 53 42.48 -3.20 19.56
C GLY A 53 41.76 -3.78 20.79
N PRO A 54 41.63 -5.12 20.96
CA PRO A 54 42.73 -6.09 20.92
C PRO A 54 42.41 -7.46 20.25
N THR A 55 43.47 -8.18 19.88
CA THR A 55 43.61 -9.62 19.57
C THR A 55 42.38 -10.48 19.23
N GLN A 56 42.45 -11.13 18.07
CA GLN A 56 41.44 -12.02 17.48
C GLN A 56 40.96 -13.18 18.38
N GLU A 57 41.71 -13.56 19.42
CA GLU A 57 41.32 -14.62 20.37
C GLU A 57 40.12 -14.24 21.26
N THR A 58 39.97 -12.97 21.65
CA THR A 58 38.90 -12.56 22.58
C THR A 58 37.52 -12.43 21.93
N MET A 59 37.45 -12.31 20.60
CA MET A 59 36.18 -12.19 19.86
C MET A 59 35.51 -13.55 19.61
N ALA A 60 36.28 -14.65 19.64
CA ALA A 60 35.75 -16.00 19.47
C ALA A 60 35.10 -16.56 20.74
N ASN A 61 35.39 -15.97 21.91
CA ASN A 61 35.00 -16.55 23.20
C ASN A 61 33.69 -15.98 23.79
N ASN A 62 33.09 -14.97 23.15
CA ASN A 62 31.84 -14.34 23.59
C ASN A 62 30.80 -14.28 22.45
N VAL A 63 30.65 -15.38 21.72
CA VAL A 63 29.41 -15.71 20.99
C VAL A 63 28.60 -16.73 21.77
#